data_AF-A0A8R1TN60-F1
#
_entry.id   AF-A0A8R1TN60-F1
#
_cell.length_a   1.000
_cell.length_b   1.000
_cell.length_c   1.000
_cell.angle_alpha   90.00
_cell.angle_beta   90.00
_cell.angle_gamma   90.00
#
_symmetry.space_group_name_H-M   'P 1'
#
loop_
_entity.id
_entity.type
_entity.pdbx_description
1 polymer ?
#
loop_
_entity_poly.entity_id
_entity_poly.type
_entity_poly.pdbx_seq_one_letter_code
_entity_poly.pdbx_strand_id
1 'polypeptide(L)'
;MVVTRKLFTEDCSLLFNGKSYDFHYPDSFYGNICCKSDLGLTLITIIAVILLDVVTLIKILTHRRTVLGESAISSGARNEREILFFKQSCLLGFTFAGNIVILTVHQFLFTNKWLIFASSTITFIMTLSMDG
;
A
#
# COMPACT_ATOMS: atom_id res chain seq x y z
N MET A 1 -8.65 8.13 -29.91
CA MET A 1 -9.01 7.61 -28.57
C MET A 1 -8.36 6.25 -28.43
N VAL A 2 -7.18 6.17 -27.81
CA VAL A 2 -6.51 4.87 -27.60
C VAL A 2 -7.15 4.27 -26.34
N VAL A 3 -8.18 3.46 -26.52
CA VAL A 3 -8.75 2.64 -25.44
C VAL A 3 -7.78 1.48 -25.25
N THR A 4 -6.84 1.61 -24.31
CA THR A 4 -6.04 0.48 -23.84
C THR A 4 -6.96 -0.46 -23.06
N ARG A 5 -7.69 -1.29 -23.80
CA ARG A 5 -8.59 -2.32 -23.28
C ARG A 5 -7.74 -3.38 -22.58
N LYS A 6 -7.46 -3.23 -21.28
CA LYS A 6 -6.91 -4.33 -20.48
C LYS A 6 -7.99 -5.41 -20.42
N LEU A 7 -7.67 -6.57 -20.94
CA LEU A 7 -8.56 -7.67 -21.31
C LEU A 7 -9.10 -8.42 -20.08
N PHE A 8 -9.88 -7.76 -19.23
CA PHE A 8 -10.88 -8.46 -18.44
C PHE A 8 -12.16 -8.46 -19.28
N THR A 9 -12.85 -9.61 -19.37
CA THR A 9 -14.08 -9.90 -20.14
C THR A 9 -14.86 -8.65 -20.55
N GLU A 10 -15.34 -8.55 -21.80
CA GLU A 10 -15.83 -7.30 -22.43
C GLU A 10 -16.60 -6.33 -21.52
N ASP A 11 -17.39 -6.86 -20.59
CA ASP A 11 -18.21 -6.14 -19.61
C ASP A 11 -17.45 -5.46 -18.45
N CYS A 12 -16.19 -5.82 -18.19
CA CYS A 12 -15.31 -5.28 -17.14
C CYS A 12 -14.01 -4.70 -17.70
N SER A 13 -14.12 -3.99 -18.82
CA SER A 13 -13.00 -3.26 -19.38
C SER A 13 -12.67 -2.01 -18.56
N LEU A 14 -11.39 -1.77 -18.31
CA LEU A 14 -10.90 -0.54 -17.69
C LEU A 14 -10.69 0.50 -18.79
N LEU A 15 -11.42 1.62 -18.74
CA LEU A 15 -11.37 2.68 -19.74
C LEU A 15 -10.45 3.82 -19.27
N PHE A 16 -9.58 4.29 -20.17
CA PHE A 16 -8.74 5.46 -19.92
C PHE A 16 -9.43 6.73 -20.45
N ASN A 17 -9.61 7.73 -19.59
CA ASN A 17 -10.10 9.04 -20.00
C ASN A 17 -8.93 10.02 -20.20
N GLY A 18 -8.66 10.42 -21.44
CA GLY A 18 -7.63 11.40 -21.74
C GLY A 18 -7.90 12.80 -21.19
N LYS A 19 -9.15 13.14 -20.84
CA LYS A 19 -9.49 14.46 -20.28
C LYS A 19 -9.16 14.56 -18.79
N SER A 20 -9.46 13.54 -18.00
CA SER A 20 -9.17 13.49 -16.56
C SER A 20 -7.86 12.78 -16.23
N TYR A 21 -7.25 12.07 -17.18
CA TYR A 21 -6.06 11.24 -16.97
C TYR A 21 -6.29 10.14 -15.93
N ASP A 22 -7.49 9.57 -15.90
CA ASP A 22 -7.87 8.53 -14.95
C ASP A 22 -8.40 7.29 -15.65
N PHE A 23 -8.36 6.18 -14.91
CA PHE A 23 -8.92 4.90 -15.32
C PHE A 23 -10.24 4.69 -14.60
N HIS A 24 -11.29 4.35 -15.34
CA HIS A 24 -12.61 4.12 -14.75
C HIS A 24 -13.26 2.89 -15.41
N TYR A 25 -14.13 2.23 -14.65
CA TYR A 25 -15.02 1.22 -15.22
C TYR A 25 -16.19 1.91 -15.92
N PRO A 26 -16.73 1.33 -17.00
CA PRO A 26 -17.94 1.85 -17.64
C PRO A 26 -19.13 1.82 -16.67
N ASP A 27 -20.05 2.77 -16.83
CA ASP A 27 -21.34 2.83 -16.12
C ASP A 27 -22.31 1.75 -16.63
N SER A 28 -21.90 0.49 -16.55
CA SER A 28 -22.70 -0.69 -16.83
C SER A 28 -22.91 -1.48 -15.53
N PHE A 29 -23.92 -2.37 -15.52
CA PHE A 29 -24.18 -3.25 -14.38
C PHE A 29 -22.93 -4.04 -13.98
N TYR A 30 -22.23 -4.61 -14.96
CA TYR A 30 -21.00 -5.37 -14.75
C TYR A 30 -19.81 -4.48 -14.39
N GLY A 31 -19.67 -3.30 -15.01
CA GLY A 31 -18.62 -2.35 -14.69
C GLY A 31 -18.66 -1.89 -13.23
N ASN A 32 -19.87 -1.64 -12.70
CA ASN A 32 -20.06 -1.30 -11.29
C ASN A 32 -19.72 -2.46 -10.33
N ILE A 33 -20.10 -3.69 -10.69
CA ILE A 33 -19.71 -4.89 -9.90
C ILE A 33 -18.19 -5.03 -9.85
N CYS A 34 -17.53 -4.89 -11.01
CA CYS A 34 -16.08 -4.99 -11.09
C CYS A 34 -15.37 -3.86 -10.33
N CYS A 35 -15.84 -2.62 -10.44
CA CYS A 35 -15.32 -1.49 -9.65
C CYS A 35 -15.42 -1.75 -8.14
N LYS A 36 -16.59 -2.18 -7.66
CA LYS A 36 -16.80 -2.49 -6.24
C LYS A 36 -15.97 -3.69 -5.77
N SER A 37 -15.85 -4.71 -6.61
CA SER A 37 -15.04 -5.89 -6.33
C SER A 37 -13.56 -5.55 -6.23
N ASP A 38 -13.04 -4.75 -7.17
CA ASP A 38 -11.63 -4.32 -7.20
C ASP A 38 -11.30 -3.44 -6.00
N LEU A 39 -12.17 -2.46 -5.69
CA LEU A 39 -12.05 -1.62 -4.50
C LEU A 39 -12.12 -2.46 -3.22
N GLY A 40 -13.07 -3.40 -3.13
CA GLY A 40 -13.22 -4.29 -1.99
C GLY A 40 -11.99 -5.19 -1.78
N LEU A 41 -11.49 -5.81 -2.84
CA LEU A 41 -10.29 -6.63 -2.80
C LEU A 41 -9.08 -5.81 -2.37
N THR A 42 -8.93 -4.59 -2.89
CA THR A 42 -7.84 -3.69 -2.54
C THR A 42 -7.88 -3.26 -1.07
N LEU A 43 -9.07 -2.95 -0.53
CA LEU A 43 -9.21 -2.66 0.90
C LEU A 43 -8.89 -3.88 1.77
N ILE A 44 -9.34 -5.07 1.37
CA ILE A 44 -9.07 -6.31 2.10
C ILE A 44 -7.57 -6.60 2.12
N THR A 45 -6.87 -6.47 0.99
CA THR A 45 -5.43 -6.74 0.92
C THR A 45 -4.64 -5.73 1.76
N ILE A 46 -5.01 -4.45 1.76
CA ILE A 46 -4.38 -3.44 2.62
C ILE A 46 -4.57 -3.79 4.10
N ILE A 47 -5.79 -4.11 4.52
CA ILE A 47 -6.08 -4.49 5.91
C ILE A 47 -5.29 -5.74 6.29
N ALA A 48 -5.24 -6.75 5.40
CA ALA A 48 -4.49 -7.97 5.63
C ALA A 48 -2.99 -7.70 5.79
N VAL A 49 -2.38 -6.86 4.94
CA VAL A 49 -0.97 -6.47 5.05
C VAL A 49 -0.70 -5.76 6.37
N ILE A 50 -1.52 -4.78 6.75
CA ILE A 50 -1.38 -4.06 8.03
C ILE A 50 -1.47 -5.03 9.21
N LEU A 51 -2.43 -5.96 9.19
CA LEU A 51 -2.58 -6.95 10.25
C LEU A 51 -1.37 -7.89 10.31
N LEU A 52 -0.85 -8.35 9.17
CA LEU A 52 0.35 -9.19 9.12
C LEU A 52 1.58 -8.44 9.65
N ASP A 53 1.74 -7.17 9.31
CA ASP A 53 2.82 -6.32 9.81
C ASP A 53 2.73 -6.13 11.32
N VAL A 54 1.54 -5.85 11.86
CA VAL A 54 1.30 -5.72 13.31
C VAL A 54 1.50 -7.03 14.05
N VAL A 55 1.06 -8.16 13.50
CA VAL A 55 1.29 -9.48 14.12
C VAL A 55 2.78 -9.82 14.12
N THR A 56 3.48 -9.51 13.03
CA THR A 56 4.93 -9.74 12.91
C THR A 56 5.70 -8.86 13.90
N LEU A 57 5.31 -7.59 14.02
CA LEU A 57 5.78 -6.65 15.05
C LEU A 57 5.63 -7.24 16.45
N ILE A 58 4.43 -7.69 16.81
CA ILE A 58 4.13 -8.23 18.14
C ILE A 58 4.94 -9.51 18.41
N LYS A 59 5.03 -10.41 17.43
CA LYS A 59 5.81 -11.66 17.55
C LYS A 59 7.29 -11.37 17.78
N ILE A 60 7.87 -10.43 17.04
CA ILE A 60 9.27 -10.03 17.20
C ILE A 60 9.51 -9.41 18.57
N LEU A 61 8.64 -8.49 19.01
CA LEU A 61 8.75 -7.88 20.34
C LEU A 61 8.61 -8.90 21.48
N THR A 62 7.69 -9.87 21.34
CA THR A 62 7.47 -10.92 22.34
C THR A 62 8.63 -11.90 22.38
N HIS A 63 9.08 -12.40 21.23
CA HIS A 63 10.24 -13.29 21.14
C HIS A 63 11.47 -12.64 21.77
N ARG A 64 11.66 -11.32 21.56
CA ARG A 64 12.74 -10.59 22.20
C ARG A 64 12.58 -10.39 23.70
N ARG A 65 11.37 -10.15 24.21
CA ARG A 65 11.16 -10.11 25.68
C ARG A 65 11.59 -11.42 26.34
N THR A 66 11.34 -12.56 25.67
CA THR A 66 11.80 -13.87 26.14
C THR A 66 13.33 -13.98 26.07
N VAL A 67 13.96 -13.64 24.94
CA VAL A 67 15.42 -13.79 24.76
C VAL A 67 16.26 -12.80 25.59
N LEU A 68 15.78 -11.56 25.76
CA LEU A 68 16.46 -10.54 26.56
C LEU A 68 16.48 -10.91 28.05
N GLY A 69 15.44 -11.60 28.54
CA GLY A 69 15.42 -12.15 29.89
C GLY A 69 16.55 -13.15 30.17
N GLU A 70 17.10 -13.78 29.12
CA GLU A 70 18.07 -14.87 29.25
C GLU A 70 19.52 -14.47 28.92
N SER A 71 19.75 -13.35 28.21
CA SER A 71 21.07 -13.02 27.64
C SER A 71 21.46 -11.53 27.70
N ALA A 72 21.39 -10.94 28.90
CA ALA A 72 21.56 -9.49 29.10
C ALA A 72 23.00 -8.92 28.96
N ILE A 73 24.03 -9.70 28.58
CA ILE A 73 25.44 -9.25 28.76
C ILE A 73 26.17 -8.86 27.46
N SER A 74 25.78 -9.36 26.27
CA SER A 74 26.63 -9.19 25.05
C SER A 74 25.96 -8.50 23.84
N SER A 75 24.65 -8.27 23.84
CA SER A 75 23.92 -7.93 22.60
C SER A 75 23.47 -6.46 22.44
N GLY A 76 23.80 -5.54 23.34
CA GLY A 76 23.23 -4.18 23.37
C GLY A 76 23.29 -3.41 22.05
N ALA A 77 24.47 -3.32 21.41
CA ALA A 77 24.65 -2.56 20.16
C ALA A 77 24.09 -3.28 18.91
N ARG A 78 24.06 -4.61 18.90
CA ARG A 78 23.41 -5.39 17.82
C ARG A 78 21.88 -5.26 17.93
N ASN A 79 21.38 -5.30 19.16
CA ASN A 79 19.96 -5.18 19.48
C ASN A 79 19.38 -3.82 19.03
N GLU A 80 20.11 -2.71 19.25
CA GLU A 80 19.66 -1.37 18.84
C GLU A 80 19.50 -1.24 17.32
N ARG A 81 20.50 -1.66 16.53
CA ARG A 81 20.41 -1.65 15.06
C ARG A 81 19.23 -2.47 14.56
N GLU A 82 19.02 -3.66 15.11
CA GLU A 82 17.89 -4.49 14.70
C GLU A 82 16.53 -3.85 15.07
N ILE A 83 16.44 -3.04 16.15
CA ILE A 83 15.22 -2.27 16.49
C ILE A 83 14.97 -1.17 15.46
N LEU A 84 16.02 -0.47 15.05
CA LEU A 84 15.92 0.60 14.04
C LEU A 84 15.49 0.05 12.69
N PHE A 85 16.12 -1.02 12.21
CA PHE A 85 15.72 -1.70 10.97
C PHE A 85 14.27 -2.13 11.00
N PHE A 86 13.83 -2.71 12.12
CA PHE A 86 12.46 -3.18 12.24
C PHE A 86 11.45 -2.00 12.30
N LYS A 87 11.76 -0.90 13.01
CA LYS A 87 10.94 0.33 12.96
C LYS A 87 10.87 0.88 11.54
N GLN A 88 11.97 0.85 10.80
CA GLN A 88 12.04 1.26 9.40
C GLN A 88 11.15 0.37 8.52
N SER A 89 11.21 -0.96 8.67
CA SER A 89 10.34 -1.90 7.95
C SER A 89 8.85 -1.69 8.26
N CYS A 90 8.51 -1.42 9.53
CA CYS A 90 7.13 -1.15 9.92
C CYS A 90 6.62 0.18 9.34
N LEU A 91 7.43 1.24 9.42
CA LEU A 91 7.10 2.53 8.82
C LEU A 91 7.01 2.41 7.28
N LEU A 92 7.85 1.58 6.67
CA LEU A 92 7.82 1.27 5.24
C LEU A 92 6.49 0.59 4.87
N GLY A 93 6.07 -0.42 5.64
CA GLY A 93 4.78 -1.10 5.46
C GLY A 93 3.59 -0.14 5.56
N PHE A 94 3.56 0.74 6.57
CA PHE A 94 2.53 1.77 6.70
C PHE A 94 2.54 2.77 5.53
N THR A 95 3.72 3.19 5.09
CA THR A 95 3.85 4.13 3.96
C THR A 95 3.39 3.45 2.66
N PHE A 96 3.72 2.18 2.45
CA PHE A 96 3.26 1.40 1.30
C PHE A 96 1.73 1.21 1.31
N ALA A 97 1.14 0.83 2.45
CA ALA A 97 -0.31 0.74 2.59
C ALA A 97 -1.00 2.09 2.33
N GLY A 98 -0.44 3.18 2.87
CA GLY A 98 -0.91 4.54 2.62
C GLY A 98 -0.85 4.93 1.14
N ASN A 99 0.23 4.57 0.43
CA ASN A 99 0.33 4.75 -1.02
C ASN A 99 -0.82 4.06 -1.77
N ILE A 100 -1.12 2.80 -1.44
CA ILE A 100 -2.22 2.07 -2.09
C ILE A 100 -3.56 2.76 -1.81
N VAL A 101 -3.83 3.15 -0.56
CA VAL A 101 -5.07 3.89 -0.23
C VAL A 101 -5.15 5.20 -1.02
N ILE A 102 -4.06 5.98 -1.09
CA ILE A 102 -4.04 7.20 -1.89
C ILE A 102 -4.33 6.86 -3.35
N LEU A 103 -3.68 5.86 -3.94
CA LEU A 103 -3.88 5.46 -5.33
C LEU A 103 -5.28 4.90 -5.61
N THR A 104 -5.95 4.26 -4.66
CA THR A 104 -7.32 3.74 -4.83
C THR A 104 -8.36 4.85 -4.63
N VAL A 105 -8.14 5.73 -3.66
CA VAL A 105 -9.09 6.79 -3.28
C VAL A 105 -8.82 8.10 -4.05
N HIS A 106 -7.71 8.21 -4.79
CA HIS A 106 -7.28 9.46 -5.43
C HIS A 106 -8.36 10.13 -6.28
N GLN A 107 -9.16 9.34 -7.01
CA GLN A 107 -10.24 9.84 -7.85
C GLN A 107 -11.27 10.66 -7.06
N PHE A 108 -11.44 10.36 -5.77
CA PHE A 108 -12.40 11.01 -4.90
C PHE A 108 -11.84 12.23 -4.16
N LEU A 109 -10.55 12.22 -3.80
CA LEU A 109 -9.95 13.25 -2.94
C LEU A 109 -9.29 14.39 -3.70
N PHE A 110 -8.70 14.13 -4.87
CA PHE A 110 -7.87 15.10 -5.56
C PHE A 110 -8.35 15.34 -6.98
N THR A 111 -8.89 16.53 -7.25
CA THR A 111 -9.29 16.94 -8.61
C THR A 111 -8.10 17.40 -9.47
N ASN A 112 -6.99 17.81 -8.83
CA ASN A 112 -5.84 18.37 -9.53
C ASN A 112 -4.84 17.28 -9.94
N LYS A 113 -4.67 17.10 -11.26
CA LYS A 113 -3.75 16.10 -11.86
C LYS A 113 -2.31 16.23 -11.38
N TRP A 114 -1.81 17.45 -11.20
CA TRP A 114 -0.44 17.67 -10.75
C TRP A 114 -0.24 17.27 -9.29
N LEU A 115 -1.26 17.50 -8.47
CA LEU A 115 -1.21 17.11 -7.06
C LEU A 115 -1.34 15.59 -6.91
N ILE A 116 -2.16 14.92 -7.74
CA ILE A 116 -2.20 13.46 -7.81
C ILE A 116 -0.82 12.91 -8.19
N PHE A 117 -0.22 13.40 -9.27
CA PHE A 117 1.09 12.96 -9.72
C PHE A 117 2.17 13.20 -8.66
N ALA A 118 2.19 14.37 -8.04
CA ALA A 118 3.17 14.70 -7.00
C ALA A 118 2.97 13.82 -5.75
N SER A 119 1.74 13.67 -5.27
CA SER A 119 1.46 12.87 -4.07
C SER A 119 1.81 11.39 -4.25
N SER A 120 1.46 10.78 -5.39
CA SER A 120 1.83 9.39 -5.68
C SER A 120 3.33 9.22 -5.86
N THR A 121 3.98 10.11 -6.62
CA THR A 121 5.42 10.02 -6.90
C THR A 121 6.24 10.23 -5.63
N ILE A 122 5.94 11.26 -4.82
CA ILE A 122 6.66 11.55 -3.59
C ILE A 122 6.49 10.41 -2.60
N THR A 123 5.27 9.92 -2.40
CA THR A 123 5.00 8.87 -1.42
C THR A 123 5.63 7.54 -1.87
N PHE A 124 5.68 7.26 -3.18
CA PHE A 124 6.37 6.10 -3.73
C PHE A 124 7.90 6.20 -3.60
N ILE A 125 8.49 7.37 -3.91
CA ILE A 125 9.93 7.61 -3.71
C ILE A 125 10.28 7.51 -2.23
N MET A 126 9.44 8.03 -1.34
CA MET A 126 9.65 7.93 0.11
C MET A 126 9.65 6.47 0.57
N THR A 127 8.71 5.66 0.09
CA THR A 127 8.72 4.20 0.31
C THR A 127 10.03 3.57 -0.20
N LEU A 128 10.46 3.85 -1.43
CA LEU A 128 11.71 3.30 -1.96
C LEU A 128 12.95 3.75 -1.15
N SER A 129 12.98 5.00 -0.69
CA SER A 129 14.09 5.54 0.10
C SER A 129 14.21 4.89 1.47
N MET A 130 13.12 4.31 1.98
CA MET A 130 13.08 3.62 3.26
C MET A 130 13.41 2.13 3.18
N ASP A 131 13.53 1.56 1.98
CA ASP A 131 13.95 0.16 1.80
C ASP A 131 15.49 -0.02 1.83
N GLY A 132 16.24 1.09 1.70
CA GLY A 132 17.71 1.13 1.79
C GLY A 132 18.22 1.28 3.22
#